data_AF-A0A539EA69-F1
#
_entry.id   AF-A0A539EA69-F1
#
_cell.length_a   1.000
_cell.length_b   1.000
_cell.length_c   1.000
_cell.angle_alpha   90.00
_cell.angle_beta   90.00
_cell.angle_gamma   90.00
#
_symmetry.space_group_name_H-M   'P 1'
#
loop_
_entity.id
_entity.type
_entity.pdbx_description
1 polymer ?
#
loop_
_entity_poly.entity_id
_entity_poly.type
_entity_poly.pdbx_seq_one_letter_code
_entity_poly.pdbx_strand_id
1 'polypeptide(L)'
;MSERLSLSGSGRFSHFELSGTPQGPFGTVEQKNDDVTLAGEVTWTVGQDDYLFGGVSQGFRAPGMSDALALGLTGRGYDVPNPELEPERLLSIESGFKVADTGAGNEAELTVYASRISDLIERVPTT
;
A
#
# COMPACT_ATOMS: atom_id res chain seq x y z
N MET A 1 -15.27 -3.48 34.52
CA MET A 1 -14.98 -4.64 33.67
C MET A 1 -13.99 -4.15 32.63
N SER A 2 -12.72 -4.58 32.68
CA SER A 2 -11.72 -4.15 31.70
C SER A 2 -12.01 -4.85 30.37
N GLU A 3 -12.27 -4.08 29.32
CA GLU A 3 -12.42 -4.61 27.96
C GLU A 3 -11.08 -5.21 27.55
N ARG A 4 -11.05 -6.54 27.41
CA ARG A 4 -9.84 -7.25 27.00
C ARG A 4 -9.63 -7.23 25.49
N LEU A 5 -10.66 -6.92 24.72
CA LEU A 5 -10.66 -6.99 23.26
C LEU A 5 -10.99 -5.61 22.68
N SER A 6 -10.13 -5.13 21.79
CA SER A 6 -10.34 -3.91 21.01
C SER A 6 -10.40 -4.26 19.53
N LEU A 7 -11.32 -3.63 18.80
CA LEU A 7 -11.43 -3.74 17.35
C LEU A 7 -11.40 -2.34 16.76
N SER A 8 -10.61 -2.16 15.70
CA SER A 8 -10.61 -0.94 14.91
C SER A 8 -10.83 -1.26 13.43
N GLY A 9 -11.46 -0.32 12.73
CA GLY A 9 -11.72 -0.43 11.31
C GLY A 9 -11.65 0.95 10.67
N SER A 10 -11.10 1.03 9.47
CA SER A 10 -10.99 2.26 8.71
C SER A 10 -11.23 2.01 7.23
N GLY A 11 -11.66 3.07 6.55
CA GLY A 11 -11.85 3.07 5.10
C GLY A 11 -11.44 4.41 4.51
N ARG A 12 -10.92 4.38 3.30
CA ARG A 12 -10.47 5.56 2.57
C ARG A 12 -10.88 5.44 1.11
N PHE A 13 -11.60 6.44 0.62
CA PHE A 13 -11.79 6.66 -0.81
C PHE A 13 -10.69 7.59 -1.33
N SER A 14 -10.11 7.26 -2.48
CA SER A 14 -9.09 8.07 -3.14
C SER A 14 -9.43 8.23 -4.63
N HIS A 15 -9.27 9.45 -5.15
CA HIS A 15 -9.47 9.81 -6.54
C HIS A 15 -8.20 10.50 -7.06
N PHE A 16 -7.72 10.07 -8.21
CA PHE A 16 -6.51 10.59 -8.85
C PHE A 16 -6.77 10.87 -10.32
N GLU A 17 -6.45 12.08 -10.76
CA GLU A 17 -6.48 12.46 -12.17
C GLU A 17 -5.07 12.82 -12.62
N LEU A 18 -4.69 12.31 -13.79
CA LEU A 18 -3.43 12.59 -14.44
C LEU A 18 -3.71 12.98 -15.88
N SER A 19 -3.18 14.13 -16.30
CA SER A 19 -3.25 14.59 -17.68
C SER A 19 -1.87 15.07 -18.12
N GLY A 20 -1.42 14.65 -19.29
CA GLY A 20 -0.16 15.11 -19.86
C GLY A 20 0.01 14.66 -21.29
N THR A 21 0.88 15.36 -22.03
CA THR A 21 1.20 15.00 -23.42
C THR A 21 2.68 14.60 -23.46
N PRO A 22 3.01 13.29 -23.54
CA PRO A 22 4.38 12.86 -23.74
C PRO A 22 4.96 13.49 -25.01
N GLN A 23 6.29 13.64 -25.07
CA GLN A 23 6.95 14.06 -26.31
C GLN A 23 6.71 13.00 -27.41
N GLY A 24 6.82 13.36 -28.69
CA GLY A 24 6.64 12.38 -29.79
C GLY A 24 5.18 12.09 -30.17
N PRO A 25 4.87 10.95 -30.83
CA PRO A 25 3.58 10.70 -31.49
C PRO A 25 2.44 10.23 -30.56
N PHE A 26 2.60 10.30 -29.23
CA PHE A 26 1.72 9.62 -28.26
C PHE A 26 0.43 10.35 -27.90
N GLY A 27 0.23 11.59 -28.38
CA GLY A 27 -0.98 12.38 -28.10
C GLY A 27 -1.14 12.75 -26.62
N THR A 28 -2.28 13.36 -26.27
CA THR A 28 -2.60 13.67 -24.88
C THR A 28 -3.10 12.42 -24.17
N VAL A 29 -2.51 12.13 -23.02
CA VAL A 29 -2.88 11.05 -22.11
C VAL A 29 -3.67 11.66 -20.96
N GLU A 30 -4.87 11.14 -20.74
CA GLU A 30 -5.71 11.47 -19.59
C GLU A 30 -6.07 10.15 -18.89
N GLN A 31 -5.80 10.08 -17.58
CA GLN A 31 -6.13 8.95 -16.74
C GLN A 31 -6.87 9.41 -15.51
N LYS A 32 -7.84 8.60 -15.08
CA LYS A 32 -8.59 8.77 -13.85
C LYS A 32 -8.62 7.45 -13.11
N ASN A 33 -8.16 7.46 -11.87
CA ASN A 33 -8.04 6.27 -11.06
C ASN A 33 -8.70 6.50 -9.71
N ASP A 34 -9.62 5.60 -9.37
CA ASP A 34 -10.42 5.66 -8.15
C ASP A 34 -10.25 4.37 -7.37
N ASP A 35 -10.20 4.47 -6.04
CA ASP A 35 -10.16 3.28 -5.19
C ASP A 35 -10.73 3.49 -3.79
N VAL A 36 -11.22 2.39 -3.21
CA VAL A 36 -11.62 2.32 -1.81
C VAL A 36 -10.72 1.30 -1.12
N THR A 37 -9.86 1.77 -0.22
CA THR A 37 -9.05 0.90 0.63
C THR A 37 -9.71 0.77 2.00
N LEU A 38 -9.64 -0.43 2.57
CA LEU A 38 -10.12 -0.74 3.91
C LEU A 38 -8.99 -1.33 4.75
N ALA A 39 -9.03 -1.09 6.04
CA ALA A 39 -8.18 -1.77 7.01
C ALA A 39 -8.97 -2.13 8.26
N GLY A 40 -8.57 -3.21 8.92
CA GLY A 40 -9.14 -3.63 10.20
C GLY A 40 -8.07 -4.28 11.06
N GLU A 41 -8.17 -4.04 12.36
CA GLU A 41 -7.25 -4.55 13.37
C GLU A 41 -8.03 -5.06 14.57
N VAL A 42 -7.53 -6.14 15.17
CA VAL A 42 -7.96 -6.64 16.46
C VAL A 42 -6.77 -6.65 17.41
N THR A 43 -7.00 -6.18 18.63
CA THR A 43 -6.03 -6.25 19.72
C THR A 43 -6.65 -6.95 20.92
N TRP A 44 -5.96 -7.93 21.47
CA TRP A 44 -6.38 -8.69 22.65
C TRP A 44 -5.35 -8.55 23.78
N THR A 45 -5.75 -7.91 24.87
CA THR A 45 -4.92 -7.73 26.07
C THR A 45 -4.94 -9.00 26.93
N VAL A 46 -3.76 -9.58 27.14
CA VAL A 46 -3.52 -10.84 27.87
C VAL A 46 -2.68 -10.56 29.12
N GLY A 47 -3.04 -9.54 29.89
CA GLY A 47 -2.27 -9.13 31.08
C GLY A 47 -2.72 -7.79 31.62
N GLN A 48 -1.82 -7.13 32.35
CA GLN A 48 -1.97 -5.70 32.64
C GLN A 48 -1.59 -4.88 31.41
N ASP A 49 -0.46 -5.21 30.79
CA ASP A 49 0.13 -4.40 29.70
C ASP A 49 0.51 -5.22 28.46
N ASP A 50 0.42 -6.56 28.53
CA ASP A 50 0.70 -7.46 27.42
C ASP A 50 -0.49 -7.55 26.46
N TYR A 51 -0.22 -7.55 25.15
CA TYR A 51 -1.27 -7.74 24.14
C TYR A 51 -0.80 -8.47 22.89
N LEU A 52 -1.75 -9.16 22.27
CA LEU A 52 -1.66 -9.72 20.93
C LEU A 52 -2.40 -8.79 19.98
N PHE A 53 -1.91 -8.63 18.77
CA PHE A 53 -2.63 -7.90 17.75
C PHE A 53 -2.53 -8.59 16.40
N GLY A 54 -3.48 -8.26 15.52
CA GLY A 54 -3.44 -8.67 14.13
C GLY A 54 -4.37 -7.84 13.27
N GLY A 55 -3.97 -7.62 12.04
CA GLY A 55 -4.69 -6.75 11.12
C GLY A 55 -4.58 -7.19 9.68
N VAL A 56 -5.52 -6.70 8.89
CA VAL A 56 -5.52 -6.77 7.43
C VAL A 56 -5.72 -5.37 6.88
N SER A 57 -4.94 -5.00 5.87
CA SER A 57 -5.05 -3.71 5.22
C SER A 57 -4.92 -3.82 3.71
N GLN A 58 -5.67 -2.97 3.03
CA GLN A 58 -5.57 -2.76 1.59
C GLN A 58 -4.81 -1.47 1.30
N GLY A 59 -4.04 -1.47 0.21
CA GLY A 59 -3.32 -0.32 -0.30
C GLY A 59 -3.54 -0.14 -1.80
N PHE A 60 -3.36 1.09 -2.26
CA PHE A 60 -3.60 1.52 -3.63
C PHE A 60 -2.52 2.51 -4.04
N ARG A 61 -1.98 2.37 -5.26
CA ARG A 61 -1.11 3.36 -5.89
C ARG A 61 -1.54 3.57 -7.33
N ALA A 62 -2.08 4.75 -7.62
CA ALA A 62 -2.29 5.20 -8.99
C ALA A 62 -0.94 5.35 -9.73
N PRO A 63 -0.89 5.09 -11.05
CA PRO A 63 0.30 5.36 -11.85
C PRO A 63 0.70 6.84 -11.78
N GLY A 64 1.98 7.11 -11.60
CA GLY A 64 2.52 8.47 -11.64
C GLY A 64 2.81 8.95 -13.07
N MET A 65 3.16 10.23 -13.23
CA MET A 65 3.60 10.78 -14.53
C MET A 65 4.83 10.06 -15.08
N SER A 66 5.76 9.66 -14.21
CA SER A 66 6.94 8.87 -14.60
C SER A 66 6.61 7.43 -15.00
N ASP A 67 5.43 6.94 -14.65
CA ASP A 67 4.99 5.59 -15.00
C ASP A 67 4.23 5.63 -16.33
N ALA A 68 3.25 6.54 -16.44
CA ALA A 68 2.36 6.64 -17.60
C ALA A 68 2.96 7.41 -18.80
N LEU A 69 3.80 8.43 -18.55
CA LEU A 69 4.25 9.39 -19.57
C LEU A 69 5.75 9.33 -19.86
N ALA A 70 6.50 8.43 -19.21
CA ALA A 70 7.94 8.35 -19.41
C ALA A 70 8.28 8.02 -20.87
N LEU A 71 9.05 8.90 -21.48
CA LEU A 71 9.63 8.71 -22.80
C LEU A 71 11.08 9.19 -22.79
N GLY A 72 12.01 8.31 -23.17
CA GLY A 72 13.40 8.69 -23.35
C GLY A 72 14.40 7.66 -22.87
N LEU A 73 15.68 7.98 -23.07
CA LEU A 73 16.78 7.12 -22.67
C LEU A 73 16.98 7.19 -21.15
N THR A 74 17.02 6.03 -20.52
CA THR A 74 17.36 5.82 -19.11
C THR A 74 18.61 4.96 -19.01
N GLY A 75 19.15 4.79 -17.80
CA GLY A 75 20.25 3.85 -17.55
C GLY A 75 19.91 2.38 -17.84
N ARG A 76 18.64 2.05 -18.16
CA ARG A 76 18.14 0.69 -18.40
C ARG A 76 17.61 0.45 -19.81
N GLY A 77 17.55 1.46 -20.67
CA GLY A 77 17.00 1.35 -22.02
C GLY A 77 16.30 2.61 -22.48
N TYR A 78 15.44 2.49 -23.48
CA TYR A 78 14.55 3.57 -23.91
C TYR A 78 13.14 3.28 -23.40
N ASP A 79 12.64 4.12 -22.50
CA ASP A 79 11.29 3.98 -21.96
C ASP A 79 10.28 4.50 -22.99
N VAL A 80 9.14 3.81 -23.11
CA VAL A 80 8.01 4.19 -23.94
C VAL A 80 6.78 4.37 -23.03
N PRO A 81 5.98 5.45 -23.22
CA PRO A 81 4.78 5.70 -22.42
C PRO A 81 3.79 4.54 -22.49
N ASN A 82 3.15 4.24 -21.36
CA ASN A 82 2.02 3.33 -21.30
C ASN A 82 0.80 4.06 -20.71
N PRO A 83 -0.08 4.63 -21.56
CA PRO A 83 -1.26 5.35 -21.11
C PRO A 83 -2.37 4.43 -20.56
N GLU A 84 -2.25 3.11 -20.72
CA GLU A 84 -3.24 2.12 -20.27
C GLU A 84 -2.85 1.48 -18.92
N LEU A 85 -1.87 2.04 -18.19
CA LEU A 85 -1.50 1.54 -16.88
C LEU A 85 -2.67 1.58 -15.90
N GLU A 86 -2.92 0.44 -15.28
CA GLU A 86 -3.85 0.32 -14.16
C GLU A 86 -3.13 0.57 -12.82
N PRO A 87 -3.86 0.94 -11.76
CA PRO A 87 -3.28 1.12 -10.43
C PRO A 87 -2.78 -0.19 -9.80
N GLU A 88 -1.70 -0.08 -9.03
CA GLU A 88 -1.20 -1.18 -8.21
C GLU A 88 -2.06 -1.34 -6.95
N ARG A 89 -2.27 -2.60 -6.54
CA ARG A 89 -3.03 -2.95 -5.34
C ARG A 89 -2.18 -3.75 -4.36
N LEU A 90 -2.31 -3.46 -3.08
CA LEU A 90 -1.65 -4.15 -1.98
C LEU A 90 -2.70 -4.79 -1.07
N LEU A 91 -2.48 -6.05 -0.71
CA LEU A 91 -3.13 -6.68 0.44
C LEU A 91 -2.05 -7.10 1.43
N SER A 92 -2.14 -6.62 2.66
CA SER A 92 -1.21 -6.95 3.74
C SER A 92 -1.93 -7.56 4.92
N ILE A 93 -1.33 -8.58 5.52
CA ILE A 93 -1.76 -9.17 6.78
C ILE A 93 -0.58 -9.10 7.74
N GLU A 94 -0.82 -8.65 8.96
CA GLU A 94 0.18 -8.58 10.01
C GLU A 94 -0.36 -9.12 11.33
N SER A 95 0.52 -9.61 12.17
CA SER A 95 0.21 -9.99 13.54
C SER A 95 1.46 -9.89 14.40
N GLY A 96 1.26 -9.58 15.67
CA GLY A 96 2.35 -9.48 16.61
C GLY A 96 1.88 -9.64 18.04
N PHE A 97 2.85 -9.59 18.93
CA PHE A 97 2.62 -9.52 20.35
C PHE A 97 3.58 -8.53 20.97
N LYS A 98 3.09 -7.83 21.98
CA LYS A 98 3.89 -6.98 22.84
C LYS A 98 3.82 -7.51 24.26
N VAL A 99 4.99 -7.55 24.89
CA VAL A 99 5.13 -7.77 26.34
C VAL A 99 5.69 -6.52 26.97
N ALA A 100 5.09 -6.08 28.07
CA ALA A 100 5.50 -4.89 28.77
C ALA A 100 5.46 -5.13 30.29
N ASP A 101 6.58 -4.82 30.95
CA ASP A 101 6.65 -4.70 32.40
C ASP A 101 6.73 -3.21 32.76
N THR A 102 5.56 -2.62 32.99
CA THR A 102 5.41 -1.19 33.29
C THR A 102 5.96 -0.83 34.67
N GLY A 103 6.16 -1.82 35.56
CA GLY A 103 6.80 -1.63 36.86
C GLY A 103 8.32 -1.53 36.77
N ALA A 104 8.93 -2.32 35.86
CA ALA A 104 10.37 -2.32 35.62
C ALA A 104 10.81 -1.42 34.44
N GLY A 105 9.86 -0.91 33.65
CA GLY A 105 10.11 -0.04 32.48
C GLY A 105 10.62 -0.79 31.24
N ASN A 106 10.42 -2.10 31.16
CA ASN A 106 10.90 -2.92 30.04
C ASN A 106 9.75 -3.21 29.07
N GLU A 107 10.01 -3.15 27.77
CA GLU A 107 9.07 -3.57 26.74
C GLU A 107 9.77 -4.33 25.61
N ALA A 108 9.06 -5.28 25.01
CA ALA A 108 9.50 -5.97 23.82
C ALA A 108 8.30 -6.29 22.92
N GLU A 109 8.49 -6.20 21.61
CA GLU A 109 7.45 -6.47 20.62
C GLU A 109 8.04 -7.31 19.48
N LEU A 110 7.26 -8.28 19.00
CA LEU A 110 7.56 -9.04 17.80
C LEU A 110 6.37 -8.99 16.84
N THR A 111 6.66 -8.67 15.59
CA THR A 111 5.66 -8.56 14.52
C THR A 111 6.09 -9.37 13.31
N VAL A 112 5.14 -10.09 12.73
CA VAL A 112 5.29 -10.81 11.47
C VAL A 112 4.24 -10.30 10.48
N TYR A 113 4.62 -10.23 9.21
CA TYR A 113 3.73 -9.73 8.16
C TYR A 113 3.91 -10.53 6.86
N ALA A 114 2.86 -10.54 6.05
CA ALA A 114 2.87 -11.06 4.70
C ALA A 114 2.05 -10.13 3.80
N SER A 115 2.60 -9.82 2.63
CA SER A 115 1.99 -8.86 1.71
C SER A 115 1.99 -9.40 0.28
N ARG A 116 0.92 -9.11 -0.45
CA ARG A 116 0.78 -9.43 -1.87
C ARG A 116 0.47 -8.15 -2.64
N ILE A 117 1.28 -7.87 -3.65
CA ILE A 117 1.04 -6.80 -4.62
C ILE A 117 0.45 -7.44 -5.89
N SER A 118 -0.58 -6.81 -6.44
CA SER A 118 -1.16 -7.14 -7.75
C SER A 118 -1.02 -5.94 -8.68
N ASP A 119 -0.91 -6.21 -9.97
CA ASP A 119 -0.79 -5.19 -11.03
C ASP A 119 0.43 -4.27 -10.84
N LEU A 120 1.54 -4.84 -10.36
CA LEU A 120 2.80 -4.15 -10.14
C LEU A 120 3.28 -3.49 -11.43
N ILE A 121 3.51 -2.18 -11.38
CA ILE A 121 4.02 -1.40 -12.50
C ILE A 121 5.53 -1.62 -12.57
N GLU A 122 5.94 -2.31 -13.63
CA GLU A 122 7.34 -2.61 -13.91
C GLU A 122 7.72 -2.28 -15.35
N ARG A 123 9.02 -2.14 -15.59
CA ARG A 123 9.56 -1.96 -16.94
C ARG A 123 9.77 -3.33 -17.57
N VAL A 124 9.05 -3.58 -18.66
CA VAL A 124 9.21 -4.79 -19.48
C VAL A 124 9.75 -4.41 -20.86
N PRO A 125 10.65 -5.21 -21.47
CA PRO A 125 11.05 -5.01 -22.86
C PRO A 125 9.84 -5.12 -23.80
N THR A 126 9.69 -4.16 -24.71
CA THR A 126 8.66 -4.18 -25.76
C THR A 126 9.33 -4.10 -27.14
N THR A 127 8.69 -4.64 -28.17
CA THR A 127 9.20 -4.68 -29.56
C THR A 127 8.65 -3.57 -30.42
#